data_AF-A0A524D0V7-F1
#
_entry.id   AF-A0A524D0V7-F1
#
_cell.length_a   1.000
_cell.length_b   1.000
_cell.length_c   1.000
_cell.angle_alpha   90.00
_cell.angle_beta   90.00
_cell.angle_gamma   90.00
#
_symmetry.space_group_name_H-M   'P 1'
#
loop_
_entity.id
_entity.type
_entity.pdbx_description
1 polymer ?
#
loop_
_entity_poly.entity_id
_entity_poly.type
_entity_poly.pdbx_seq_one_letter_code
_entity_poly.pdbx_strand_id
1 'polypeptide(L)'
;MARIEHHAAYAFLIYYGIWLLFFSEGSWIMPRYLTFLAVISGMVPDFDAIYYLLKNQGSKKIGTEFQHHLNYWTHWPLSYIPLIPVFIISLIFDFYPEYFLAPIIGIYLGHFLFDSISCGDGIMWGKIPWKKNQYGRFINLLKGGCDGYHGVYWEARYKKSLMGKVGFLASTISLIIVVIHYILLILQVISPTDPAISGYYIIPILIYIFSLGFRFKKTPTEYLEEPPEGRYADYRVNPSYINGLSTKNQKNHLKKYKTLLENKGVMEKITLK
;
A
#
# COMPACT_ATOMS: atom_id res chain seq x y z
N MET A 1 4.35 -3.16 -0.03
CA MET A 1 4.99 -1.99 0.52
C MET A 1 5.63 -1.13 -0.54
N ALA A 2 4.91 -0.09 -0.94
CA ALA A 2 5.36 1.27 -0.71
C ALA A 2 5.18 1.62 0.78
N ARG A 3 5.55 2.83 1.17
CA ARG A 3 5.36 3.27 2.56
C ARG A 3 3.89 3.68 2.75
N ILE A 4 3.33 3.46 3.94
CA ILE A 4 1.91 3.75 4.24
C ILE A 4 1.52 5.19 3.86
N GLU A 5 2.42 6.15 4.08
CA GLU A 5 2.23 7.55 3.68
C GLU A 5 2.24 7.80 2.17
N HIS A 6 2.94 6.98 1.40
CA HIS A 6 3.01 7.09 -0.05
C HIS A 6 1.71 6.55 -0.61
N HIS A 7 1.17 5.47 -0.03
CA HIS A 7 -0.17 5.00 -0.36
C HIS A 7 -1.24 6.06 -0.08
N ALA A 8 -1.16 6.74 1.08
CA ALA A 8 -2.01 7.90 1.37
C ALA A 8 -1.87 9.01 0.33
N ALA A 9 -0.63 9.39 -0.02
CA ALA A 9 -0.36 10.44 -1.00
C ALA A 9 -0.87 10.09 -2.40
N TYR A 10 -0.61 8.87 -2.87
CA TYR A 10 -1.07 8.42 -4.18
C TYR A 10 -2.60 8.33 -4.23
N ALA A 11 -3.22 7.75 -3.20
CA ALA A 11 -4.67 7.71 -3.07
C ALA A 11 -5.27 9.12 -3.14
N PHE A 12 -4.74 10.04 -2.33
CA PHE A 12 -5.19 11.42 -2.30
C PHE A 12 -5.02 12.12 -3.64
N LEU A 13 -3.83 12.08 -4.26
CA LEU A 13 -3.59 12.82 -5.51
C LEU A 13 -4.39 12.27 -6.69
N ILE A 14 -4.50 10.95 -6.81
CA ILE A 14 -5.29 10.32 -7.88
C ILE A 14 -6.75 10.69 -7.70
N TYR A 15 -7.28 10.53 -6.48
CA TYR A 15 -8.67 10.88 -6.20
C TYR A 15 -8.93 12.38 -6.33
N TYR A 16 -8.02 13.23 -5.88
CA TYR A 16 -8.12 14.69 -6.02
C TYR A 16 -8.17 15.11 -7.49
N GLY A 17 -7.37 14.48 -8.36
CA GLY A 17 -7.46 14.67 -9.81
C GLY A 17 -8.83 14.27 -10.38
N ILE A 18 -9.37 13.12 -9.97
CA ILE A 18 -10.71 12.68 -10.35
C ILE A 18 -11.77 13.67 -9.83
N TRP A 19 -11.66 14.10 -8.58
CA TRP A 19 -12.56 15.06 -7.96
C TRP A 19 -12.57 16.39 -8.70
N LEU A 20 -11.40 16.92 -9.06
CA LEU A 20 -11.28 18.14 -9.86
C LEU A 20 -11.98 18.01 -11.22
N LEU A 21 -11.88 16.85 -11.87
CA LEU A 21 -12.44 16.62 -13.21
C LEU A 21 -13.95 16.37 -13.21
N PHE A 22 -14.49 15.75 -12.16
CA PHE A 22 -15.86 15.21 -12.19
C PHE A 22 -16.79 15.70 -11.08
N PHE A 23 -16.29 16.22 -9.97
CA PHE A 23 -17.08 16.52 -8.77
C PHE A 23 -16.86 17.93 -8.20
N SER A 24 -15.94 18.70 -8.76
CA SER A 24 -15.51 19.99 -8.21
C SER A 24 -16.54 21.10 -8.33
N GLU A 25 -17.41 21.04 -9.34
CA GLU A 25 -18.32 22.14 -9.73
C GLU A 25 -17.60 23.51 -9.80
N GLY A 26 -16.32 23.51 -10.20
CA GLY A 26 -15.49 24.71 -10.29
C GLY A 26 -14.76 25.11 -8.99
N SER A 27 -15.02 24.44 -7.86
CA SER A 27 -14.20 24.56 -6.65
C SER A 27 -12.95 23.71 -6.75
N TRP A 28 -11.79 24.25 -6.39
CA TRP A 28 -10.58 23.44 -6.24
C TRP A 28 -10.34 23.00 -4.78
N ILE A 29 -11.23 23.38 -3.86
CA ILE A 29 -11.18 22.98 -2.45
C ILE A 29 -12.07 21.76 -2.26
N MET A 30 -11.46 20.60 -1.99
CA MET A 30 -12.20 19.37 -1.77
C MET A 30 -12.82 19.36 -0.37
N PRO A 31 -14.08 18.89 -0.21
CA PRO A 31 -14.72 18.76 1.09
C PRO A 31 -13.83 18.03 2.11
N ARG A 32 -13.88 18.47 3.37
CA ARG A 32 -13.03 17.97 4.46
C ARG A 32 -13.11 16.44 4.65
N TYR A 33 -14.33 15.90 4.56
CA TYR A 33 -14.59 14.47 4.72
C TYR A 33 -13.99 13.66 3.57
N LEU A 34 -14.09 14.16 2.33
CA LEU A 34 -13.50 13.52 1.15
C LEU A 34 -11.99 13.61 1.16
N THR A 35 -11.43 14.72 1.64
CA THR A 35 -9.98 14.86 1.88
C THR A 35 -9.48 13.80 2.84
N PHE A 36 -10.13 13.67 4.00
CA PHE A 36 -9.79 12.65 4.98
C PHE A 36 -9.95 11.23 4.41
N LEU A 37 -11.08 10.96 3.76
CA LEU A 37 -11.41 9.64 3.22
C LEU A 37 -10.43 9.22 2.12
N ALA A 38 -10.06 10.13 1.21
CA ALA A 38 -9.11 9.86 0.14
C ALA A 38 -7.71 9.52 0.68
N VAL A 39 -7.27 10.21 1.74
CA VAL A 39 -6.00 9.95 2.42
C VAL A 39 -6.02 8.61 3.13
N ILE A 40 -7.01 8.38 4.00
CA ILE A 40 -7.08 7.19 4.85
C ILE A 40 -7.32 5.92 4.05
N SER A 41 -8.12 5.99 2.99
CA SER A 41 -8.45 4.81 2.17
C SER A 41 -7.22 4.14 1.56
N GLY A 42 -6.20 4.91 1.18
CA GLY A 42 -4.92 4.36 0.71
C GLY A 42 -4.14 3.59 1.78
N MET A 43 -4.40 3.86 3.06
CA MET A 43 -3.69 3.26 4.19
C MET A 43 -4.41 2.04 4.77
N VAL A 44 -5.70 1.86 4.48
CA VAL A 44 -6.54 0.82 5.08
C VAL A 44 -5.94 -0.58 4.97
N PRO A 45 -5.38 -1.02 3.83
CA PRO A 45 -4.75 -2.34 3.74
C PRO A 45 -3.64 -2.57 4.78
N ASP A 46 -2.81 -1.55 5.04
CA ASP A 46 -1.67 -1.57 5.98
C ASP A 46 -2.06 -1.56 7.47
N PHE A 47 -3.35 -1.40 7.80
CA PHE A 47 -3.79 -1.42 9.21
C PHE A 47 -3.64 -2.81 9.86
N ASP A 48 -3.41 -3.85 9.05
CA ASP A 48 -3.01 -5.17 9.54
C ASP A 48 -1.68 -5.17 10.30
N ALA A 49 -0.75 -4.26 9.95
CA ALA A 49 0.49 -4.07 10.66
C ALA A 49 0.26 -3.53 12.08
N ILE A 50 -0.76 -2.67 12.26
CA ILE A 50 -1.17 -2.19 13.59
C ILE A 50 -1.74 -3.34 14.41
N TYR A 51 -2.62 -4.16 13.83
CA TYR A 51 -3.14 -5.36 14.50
C TYR A 51 -2.00 -6.31 14.91
N TYR A 52 -1.02 -6.53 14.03
CA TYR A 52 0.12 -7.40 14.32
C TYR A 52 1.04 -6.82 15.42
N LEU A 53 1.30 -5.50 15.39
CA LEU A 53 2.03 -4.78 16.43
C LEU A 53 1.39 -4.96 17.82
N LEU A 54 0.07 -4.82 17.89
CA LEU A 54 -0.69 -4.96 19.14
C LEU A 54 -0.72 -6.40 19.65
N LYS A 55 -0.85 -7.38 18.76
CA LYS A 55 -0.98 -8.80 19.12
C LYS A 55 0.33 -9.44 19.60
N ASN A 56 1.47 -9.06 19.04
CA ASN A 56 2.73 -9.78 19.23
C ASN A 56 3.74 -9.11 20.18
N GLN A 57 3.33 -8.13 20.99
CA GLN A 57 4.14 -7.52 22.07
C GLN A 57 5.58 -7.13 21.66
N GLY A 58 5.79 -6.59 20.45
CA GLY A 58 7.08 -5.95 20.10
C GLY A 58 7.54 -6.08 18.65
N SER A 59 8.34 -5.11 18.25
CA SER A 59 8.86 -4.89 16.89
C SER A 59 9.83 -5.95 16.36
N LYS A 60 10.40 -6.81 17.24
CA LYS A 60 11.48 -7.75 16.85
C LYS A 60 11.05 -8.82 15.85
N LYS A 61 9.81 -9.31 15.92
CA LYS A 61 9.30 -10.32 14.96
C LYS A 61 8.75 -9.72 13.66
N ILE A 62 8.56 -8.41 13.62
CA ILE A 62 8.04 -7.69 12.44
C ILE A 62 9.08 -7.64 11.33
N GLY A 63 10.37 -7.59 11.69
CA GLY A 63 11.45 -7.47 10.72
C GLY A 63 11.74 -8.74 9.91
N THR A 64 11.49 -9.94 10.45
CA THR A 64 12.02 -11.19 9.90
C THR A 64 10.96 -12.14 9.31
N GLU A 65 9.71 -12.09 9.80
CA GLU A 65 8.67 -13.08 9.46
C GLU A 65 7.37 -12.46 8.91
N PHE A 66 7.29 -11.13 8.85
CA PHE A 66 6.06 -10.43 8.49
C PHE A 66 5.83 -10.40 6.98
N GLN A 67 5.16 -11.43 6.45
CA GLN A 67 4.66 -11.47 5.07
C GLN A 67 3.18 -11.11 5.00
N HIS A 68 2.85 -9.82 5.20
CA HIS A 68 1.45 -9.48 5.36
C HIS A 68 0.62 -9.55 4.07
N HIS A 69 1.24 -9.28 2.92
CA HIS A 69 0.59 -9.48 1.62
C HIS A 69 0.19 -10.93 1.37
N LEU A 70 0.96 -11.88 1.92
CA LEU A 70 0.64 -13.29 1.86
C LEU A 70 -0.45 -13.64 2.88
N ASN A 71 -0.34 -13.16 4.11
CA ASN A 71 -1.08 -13.72 5.24
C ASN A 71 -2.36 -12.95 5.62
N TYR A 72 -2.53 -11.70 5.18
CA TYR A 72 -3.62 -10.85 5.61
C TYR A 72 -4.57 -10.53 4.46
N TRP A 73 -5.84 -10.76 4.74
CA TRP A 73 -6.92 -10.57 3.78
C TRP A 73 -7.10 -9.10 3.37
N THR A 74 -6.66 -8.15 4.20
CA THR A 74 -6.63 -6.70 3.87
C THR A 74 -5.69 -6.38 2.71
N HIS A 75 -4.77 -7.27 2.35
CA HIS A 75 -3.90 -7.10 1.18
C HIS A 75 -4.33 -7.93 -0.04
N TRP A 76 -5.55 -8.49 -0.01
CA TRP A 76 -6.08 -9.25 -1.15
C TRP A 76 -7.06 -8.35 -1.91
N PRO A 77 -6.79 -8.02 -3.19
CA PRO A 77 -7.68 -7.16 -3.96
C PRO A 77 -9.13 -7.63 -4.05
N LEU A 78 -9.37 -8.94 -3.92
CA LEU A 78 -10.72 -9.50 -3.90
C LEU A 78 -11.52 -9.11 -2.64
N SER A 79 -10.86 -8.81 -1.52
CA SER A 79 -11.52 -8.43 -0.26
C SER A 79 -12.32 -7.12 -0.38
N TYR A 80 -11.99 -6.31 -1.39
CA TYR A 80 -12.59 -4.99 -1.60
C TYR A 80 -13.54 -4.95 -2.80
N ILE A 81 -13.72 -6.07 -3.51
CA ILE A 81 -14.67 -6.16 -4.63
C ILE A 81 -16.09 -5.71 -4.24
N PRO A 82 -16.62 -6.04 -3.05
CA PRO A 82 -17.95 -5.56 -2.65
C PRO A 82 -18.12 -4.04 -2.69
N LEU A 83 -17.04 -3.24 -2.61
CA LEU A 83 -17.13 -1.79 -2.76
C LEU A 83 -17.54 -1.36 -4.16
N ILE A 84 -17.17 -2.13 -5.20
CA ILE A 84 -17.43 -1.78 -6.60
C ILE A 84 -18.94 -1.77 -6.91
N PRO A 85 -19.73 -2.82 -6.61
CA PRO A 85 -21.18 -2.77 -6.75
C PRO A 85 -21.83 -1.65 -5.94
N VAL A 86 -21.35 -1.38 -4.72
CA VAL A 86 -21.88 -0.28 -3.89
C VAL A 86 -21.64 1.07 -4.57
N PHE A 87 -20.46 1.30 -5.13
CA PHE A 87 -20.18 2.49 -5.93
C PHE A 87 -21.07 2.55 -7.19
N ILE A 88 -21.23 1.46 -7.93
CA ILE A 88 -22.09 1.43 -9.12
C ILE A 88 -23.54 1.79 -8.76
N ILE A 89 -24.07 1.24 -7.66
CA ILE A 89 -25.39 1.59 -7.14
C ILE A 89 -25.42 3.08 -6.77
N SER A 90 -24.43 3.58 -6.04
CA SER A 90 -24.36 5.00 -5.67
C SER A 90 -24.32 5.93 -6.88
N LEU A 91 -23.67 5.50 -7.97
CA LEU A 91 -23.58 6.26 -9.22
C LEU A 91 -24.90 6.25 -9.98
N ILE A 92 -25.62 5.11 -10.02
CA ILE A 92 -26.91 4.99 -10.72
C ILE A 92 -28.01 5.80 -10.03
N PHE A 93 -28.02 5.80 -8.69
CA PHE A 93 -29.04 6.47 -7.89
C PHE A 93 -28.62 7.88 -7.41
N ASP A 94 -27.47 8.39 -7.89
CA ASP A 94 -26.91 9.68 -7.49
C ASP A 94 -26.82 9.88 -5.96
N PHE A 95 -26.41 8.80 -5.27
CA PHE A 95 -26.34 8.74 -3.82
C PHE A 95 -24.88 8.88 -3.36
N TYR A 96 -24.38 10.11 -3.30
CA TYR A 96 -23.02 10.42 -2.81
C TYR A 96 -21.90 9.57 -3.47
N PRO A 97 -21.88 9.43 -4.81
CA PRO A 97 -20.95 8.54 -5.51
C PRO A 97 -19.47 8.83 -5.23
N GLU A 98 -19.13 10.09 -4.96
CA GLU A 98 -17.79 10.55 -4.64
C GLU A 98 -17.25 9.89 -3.35
N TYR A 99 -18.11 9.64 -2.35
CA TYR A 99 -17.73 9.00 -1.09
C TYR A 99 -17.47 7.51 -1.24
N PHE A 100 -18.16 6.83 -2.15
CA PHE A 100 -17.92 5.40 -2.43
C PHE A 100 -16.78 5.18 -3.43
N LEU A 101 -16.50 6.18 -4.28
CA LEU A 101 -15.37 6.13 -5.19
C LEU A 101 -14.03 6.33 -4.47
N ALA A 102 -13.97 7.23 -3.48
CA ALA A 102 -12.76 7.50 -2.71
C ALA A 102 -12.06 6.23 -2.17
N PRO A 103 -12.76 5.30 -1.49
CA PRO A 103 -12.14 4.07 -1.01
C PRO A 103 -11.71 3.13 -2.13
N ILE A 104 -12.47 3.02 -3.23
CA ILE A 104 -12.07 2.20 -4.38
C ILE A 104 -10.76 2.72 -4.97
N ILE A 105 -10.69 4.03 -5.24
CA ILE A 105 -9.48 4.66 -5.78
C ILE A 105 -8.32 4.53 -4.80
N GLY A 106 -8.56 4.81 -3.51
CA GLY A 106 -7.52 4.72 -2.50
C GLY A 106 -6.92 3.32 -2.38
N ILE A 107 -7.77 2.30 -2.30
CA ILE A 107 -7.32 0.91 -2.13
C ILE A 107 -6.71 0.35 -3.43
N TYR A 108 -7.40 0.46 -4.55
CA TYR A 108 -6.93 -0.19 -5.77
C TYR A 108 -5.81 0.59 -6.46
N LEU A 109 -5.95 1.93 -6.57
CA LEU A 109 -5.01 2.76 -7.30
C LEU A 109 -3.96 3.40 -6.39
N GLY A 110 -4.30 3.77 -5.16
CA GLY A 110 -3.33 4.31 -4.20
C GLY A 110 -2.48 3.25 -3.49
N HIS A 111 -3.07 2.09 -3.20
CA HIS A 111 -2.42 1.01 -2.47
C HIS A 111 -1.92 -0.12 -3.37
N PHE A 112 -2.82 -0.97 -3.87
CA PHE A 112 -2.44 -2.22 -4.56
C PHE A 112 -1.66 -2.01 -5.85
N LEU A 113 -1.95 -0.97 -6.61
CA LEU A 113 -1.20 -0.65 -7.83
C LEU A 113 0.27 -0.37 -7.50
N PHE A 114 0.56 0.48 -6.51
CA PHE A 114 1.92 0.86 -6.17
C PHE A 114 2.70 -0.27 -5.48
N ASP A 115 2.00 -1.13 -4.76
CA ASP A 115 2.58 -2.36 -4.24
C ASP A 115 2.89 -3.38 -5.34
N SER A 116 2.08 -3.42 -6.39
CA SER A 116 2.39 -4.21 -7.59
C SER A 116 3.61 -3.68 -8.33
N ILE A 117 3.97 -2.41 -8.13
CA ILE A 117 5.10 -1.77 -8.79
C ILE A 117 6.39 -1.91 -7.98
N SER A 118 6.35 -1.71 -6.66
CA SER A 118 7.56 -1.39 -5.88
C SER A 118 7.74 -2.12 -4.55
N CYS A 119 6.89 -3.11 -4.26
CA CYS A 119 7.00 -3.94 -3.06
C CYS A 119 8.12 -4.99 -3.17
N GLY A 120 8.61 -5.48 -2.03
CA GLY A 120 9.42 -6.70 -1.95
C GLY A 120 8.70 -7.95 -2.44
N ASP A 121 7.52 -8.24 -1.89
CA ASP A 121 6.72 -9.39 -2.33
C ASP A 121 5.87 -9.14 -3.58
N GLY A 122 5.42 -7.90 -3.84
CA GLY A 122 4.40 -7.60 -4.86
C GLY A 122 2.97 -7.79 -4.34
N ILE A 123 1.96 -7.75 -5.22
CA ILE A 123 0.55 -8.03 -4.87
C ILE A 123 0.03 -9.29 -5.55
N MET A 124 -0.74 -10.09 -4.81
CA MET A 124 -1.48 -11.23 -5.33
C MET A 124 -2.92 -10.83 -5.70
N TRP A 125 -3.10 -10.34 -6.92
CA TRP A 125 -4.43 -9.98 -7.44
C TRP A 125 -5.40 -11.17 -7.53
N GLY A 126 -4.87 -12.38 -7.71
CA GLY A 126 -5.66 -13.61 -7.87
C GLY A 126 -5.82 -14.45 -6.61
N LYS A 127 -5.54 -13.93 -5.40
CA LYS A 127 -5.73 -14.70 -4.17
C LYS A 127 -7.21 -14.81 -3.82
N ILE A 128 -7.74 -16.04 -3.86
CA ILE A 128 -9.14 -16.33 -3.49
C ILE A 128 -9.20 -16.63 -1.98
N PRO A 129 -9.83 -15.77 -1.16
CA PRO A 129 -9.82 -15.91 0.30
C PRO A 129 -10.32 -17.25 0.83
N TRP A 130 -11.30 -17.83 0.14
CA TRP A 130 -11.99 -19.06 0.56
C TRP A 130 -11.40 -20.34 -0.02
N LYS A 131 -10.40 -20.26 -0.91
CA LYS A 131 -9.69 -21.44 -1.43
C LYS A 131 -8.35 -21.57 -0.73
N LYS A 132 -8.27 -22.46 0.26
CA LYS A 132 -7.08 -22.66 1.12
C LYS A 132 -5.76 -22.90 0.37
N ASN A 133 -5.77 -23.35 -0.88
CA ASN A 133 -4.58 -23.84 -1.59
C ASN A 133 -4.47 -23.40 -3.07
N GLN A 134 -5.14 -22.30 -3.46
CA GLN A 134 -5.04 -21.77 -4.83
C GLN A 134 -4.81 -20.25 -4.79
N TYR A 135 -3.57 -19.84 -5.01
CA TYR A 135 -3.17 -18.43 -5.07
C TYR A 135 -2.62 -18.05 -6.45
N GLY A 136 -2.86 -16.79 -6.82
CA GLY A 136 -2.15 -16.14 -7.93
C GLY A 136 -0.67 -15.95 -7.59
N ARG A 137 0.15 -15.71 -8.62
CA ARG A 137 1.54 -15.27 -8.37
C ARG A 137 1.52 -13.84 -7.86
N PHE A 138 2.49 -13.51 -7.02
CA PHE A 138 2.83 -12.13 -6.78
C PHE A 138 3.18 -11.40 -8.08
N ILE A 139 2.60 -10.22 -8.27
CA ILE A 139 2.91 -9.30 -9.36
C ILE A 139 3.82 -8.21 -8.79
N ASN A 140 5.05 -8.18 -9.29
CA ASN A 140 6.03 -7.14 -9.02
C ASN A 140 6.60 -6.65 -10.36
N LEU A 141 6.25 -5.42 -10.74
CA LEU A 141 6.57 -4.85 -12.05
C LEU A 141 8.00 -4.32 -12.11
N LEU A 142 8.55 -3.78 -11.01
CA LEU A 142 9.94 -3.30 -10.95
C LEU A 142 10.82 -4.26 -10.14
N LYS A 143 11.30 -5.29 -10.85
CA LYS A 143 12.14 -6.37 -10.29
C LYS A 143 13.53 -5.94 -9.81
N GLY A 144 13.98 -4.72 -10.13
CA GLY A 144 15.40 -4.39 -10.17
C GLY A 144 16.04 -3.90 -8.87
N GLY A 145 15.28 -3.59 -7.81
CA GLY A 145 15.89 -2.98 -6.62
C GLY A 145 15.22 -3.21 -5.28
N CYS A 146 13.98 -3.72 -5.23
CA CYS A 146 13.28 -3.97 -3.97
C CYS A 146 12.75 -5.40 -3.83
N ASP A 147 12.75 -6.20 -4.91
CA ASP A 147 12.18 -7.55 -4.97
C ASP A 147 12.83 -8.52 -3.97
N GLY A 148 12.01 -9.12 -3.11
CA GLY A 148 12.43 -10.09 -2.10
C GLY A 148 13.12 -9.52 -0.86
N TYR A 149 13.22 -8.20 -0.70
CA TYR A 149 13.65 -7.57 0.55
C TYR A 149 12.44 -7.14 1.38
N HIS A 150 12.60 -7.12 2.70
CA HIS A 150 11.57 -6.69 3.66
C HIS A 150 12.14 -5.78 4.74
N GLY A 151 11.25 -5.17 5.53
CA GLY A 151 11.62 -4.34 6.67
C GLY A 151 12.61 -3.22 6.30
N VAL A 152 13.64 -3.06 7.12
CA VAL A 152 14.64 -1.98 6.97
C VAL A 152 15.50 -2.12 5.70
N TYR A 153 15.70 -3.34 5.19
CA TYR A 153 16.45 -3.57 3.94
C TYR A 153 15.66 -3.17 2.70
N TRP A 154 14.35 -3.45 2.72
CA TRP A 154 13.43 -2.93 1.72
C TRP A 154 13.36 -1.41 1.79
N GLU A 155 13.15 -0.84 2.99
CA GLU A 155 13.03 0.60 3.17
C GLU A 155 14.27 1.35 2.66
N ALA A 156 15.47 0.84 2.98
CA ALA A 156 16.76 1.37 2.53
C ALA A 156 16.87 1.48 1.01
N ARG A 157 16.46 0.42 0.29
CA ARG A 157 16.51 0.37 -1.17
C ARG A 157 15.37 1.16 -1.81
N TYR A 158 14.18 1.05 -1.25
CA TYR A 158 12.98 1.75 -1.72
C TYR A 158 13.19 3.27 -1.71
N LYS A 159 13.76 3.83 -0.63
CA LYS A 159 14.10 5.26 -0.55
C LYS A 159 14.99 5.76 -1.69
N LYS A 160 15.88 4.90 -2.21
CA LYS A 160 16.78 5.24 -3.32
C LYS A 160 16.15 5.03 -4.71
N SER A 161 15.12 4.19 -4.79
CA SER A 161 14.41 3.89 -6.03
C SER A 161 13.68 5.12 -6.60
N LEU A 162 13.41 5.10 -7.91
CA LEU A 162 12.58 6.12 -8.56
C LEU A 162 11.20 6.23 -7.89
N MET A 163 10.59 5.10 -7.56
CA MET A 163 9.28 5.07 -6.90
C MET A 163 9.30 5.70 -5.51
N GLY A 164 10.35 5.45 -4.72
CA GLY A 164 10.53 6.13 -3.43
C GLY A 164 10.65 7.65 -3.59
N LYS A 165 11.44 8.12 -4.56
CA LYS A 165 11.59 9.57 -4.85
C LYS A 165 10.26 10.20 -5.29
N VAL A 166 9.52 9.54 -6.18
CA VAL A 166 8.19 9.98 -6.63
C VAL A 166 7.20 9.98 -5.47
N GLY A 167 7.23 8.97 -4.60
CA GLY A 167 6.36 8.91 -3.42
C GLY A 167 6.63 10.02 -2.39
N PHE A 168 7.89 10.40 -2.20
CA PHE A 168 8.24 11.56 -1.37
C PHE A 168 7.72 12.86 -1.99
N LEU A 169 7.88 13.04 -3.30
CA LEU A 169 7.34 14.21 -4.00
C LEU A 169 5.81 14.26 -3.90
N ALA A 170 5.14 13.13 -4.13
CA ALA A 170 3.69 13.00 -3.99
C ALA A 170 3.22 13.36 -2.57
N SER A 171 3.94 12.90 -1.54
CA SER A 171 3.65 13.23 -0.14
C SER A 171 3.81 14.72 0.14
N THR A 172 4.87 15.35 -0.39
CA THR A 172 5.08 16.80 -0.27
C THR A 172 3.96 17.59 -0.95
N ILE A 173 3.58 17.23 -2.18
CA ILE A 173 2.49 17.90 -2.91
C ILE A 173 1.17 17.72 -2.17
N SER A 174 0.87 16.50 -1.69
CA SER A 174 -0.34 16.21 -0.91
C SER A 174 -0.40 17.06 0.36
N LEU A 175 0.70 17.15 1.11
CA LEU A 175 0.77 18.01 2.29
C LEU A 175 0.48 19.48 1.95
N ILE A 176 1.10 20.00 0.89
CA ILE A 176 0.89 21.39 0.46
C ILE A 176 -0.59 21.63 0.15
N ILE A 177 -1.23 20.75 -0.64
CA ILE A 177 -2.64 20.88 -1.00
C ILE A 177 -3.53 20.84 0.25
N VAL A 178 -3.34 19.85 1.13
CA VAL A 178 -4.14 19.69 2.35
C VAL A 178 -3.97 20.88 3.29
N VAL A 179 -2.76 21.41 3.46
CA VAL A 179 -2.50 22.61 4.27
C VAL A 179 -3.16 23.83 3.66
N ILE A 180 -3.07 24.02 2.34
CA ILE A 180 -3.73 25.13 1.66
C ILE A 180 -5.25 25.03 1.80
N HIS A 181 -5.85 23.86 1.59
CA HIS A 181 -7.29 23.64 1.82
C HIS A 181 -7.67 23.97 3.26
N TYR A 182 -6.86 23.58 4.24
CA TYR A 182 -7.10 23.87 5.65
C TYR A 182 -7.00 25.39 5.96
N ILE A 183 -5.97 26.07 5.46
CA ILE A 183 -5.82 27.52 5.63
C ILE A 183 -6.99 28.26 4.99
N LEU A 184 -7.35 27.91 3.76
CA LEU A 184 -8.46 28.56 3.07
C LEU A 184 -9.80 28.29 3.73
N LEU A 185 -10.01 27.09 4.28
CA LEU A 185 -11.18 26.82 5.10
C LEU A 185 -11.22 27.75 6.30
N ILE A 186 -10.11 27.91 7.04
CA ILE A 186 -10.06 28.83 8.19
C ILE A 186 -10.35 30.28 7.74
N LEU A 187 -9.82 30.70 6.58
CA LEU A 187 -10.01 32.05 6.06
C LEU A 187 -11.41 32.30 5.49
N GLN A 188 -12.08 31.27 4.96
CA GLN A 188 -13.44 31.34 4.39
C GLN A 188 -14.52 31.12 5.45
N VAL A 189 -14.22 30.38 6.52
CA VAL A 189 -15.12 30.11 7.63
C VAL A 189 -14.96 31.22 8.68
N ILE A 190 -15.54 32.38 8.37
CA ILE A 190 -16.12 33.27 9.39
C ILE A 190 -17.55 32.77 9.61
N SER A 191 -17.71 31.51 10.04
CA SER A 191 -18.98 30.99 10.53
C SER A 191 -18.79 30.55 11.99
N PRO A 192 -19.52 31.13 12.96
CA PRO A 192 -19.32 30.87 14.39
C PRO A 192 -19.55 29.41 14.83
N THR A 193 -20.09 28.56 13.95
CA THR A 193 -20.60 27.23 14.30
C THR A 193 -19.74 26.06 13.83
N ASP A 194 -18.71 26.29 13.02
CA ASP A 194 -17.83 25.22 12.54
C ASP A 194 -16.49 25.30 13.31
N PRO A 195 -16.01 24.21 13.93
CA PRO A 195 -14.84 24.28 14.78
C PRO A 195 -13.61 24.71 13.98
N ALA A 196 -12.91 25.72 14.48
CA ALA A 196 -11.67 26.23 13.90
C ALA A 196 -10.56 25.15 13.76
N ILE A 197 -10.67 24.04 14.50
CA ILE A 197 -9.79 22.88 14.42
C ILE A 197 -10.59 21.69 13.90
N SER A 198 -10.26 21.24 12.69
CA SER A 198 -10.90 20.08 12.05
C SER A 198 -9.96 18.89 12.02
N GLY A 199 -10.31 17.83 12.76
CA GLY A 199 -9.56 16.57 12.76
C GLY A 199 -9.41 15.96 11.36
N TYR A 200 -10.35 16.25 10.45
CA TYR A 200 -10.33 15.82 9.06
C TYR A 200 -9.13 16.38 8.26
N TYR A 201 -8.57 17.52 8.64
CA TYR A 201 -7.34 18.07 8.06
C TYR A 201 -6.12 17.80 8.94
N ILE A 202 -6.26 17.95 10.26
CA ILE A 202 -5.13 17.77 11.20
C ILE A 202 -4.54 16.35 11.09
N ILE A 203 -5.37 15.31 11.01
CA ILE A 203 -4.88 13.93 10.93
C ILE A 203 -4.06 13.70 9.65
N PRO A 204 -4.55 14.01 8.42
CA PRO A 204 -3.74 13.96 7.21
C PRO A 204 -2.44 14.78 7.27
N ILE A 205 -2.50 16.01 7.81
CA ILE A 205 -1.32 16.87 7.95
C ILE A 205 -0.26 16.19 8.82
N LEU A 206 -0.66 15.64 9.98
CA LEU A 206 0.26 14.93 10.87
C LEU A 206 0.85 13.68 10.22
N ILE A 207 0.06 12.91 9.47
CA ILE A 207 0.53 11.74 8.71
C ILE A 207 1.64 12.14 7.73
N TYR A 208 1.44 13.20 6.95
CA TYR A 208 2.43 13.65 5.98
C TYR A 208 3.66 14.30 6.63
N ILE A 209 3.50 15.10 7.68
CA ILE A 209 4.65 15.70 8.41
C ILE A 209 5.53 14.60 9.01
N PHE A 210 4.92 13.62 9.68
CA PHE A 210 5.63 12.49 10.27
C PHE A 210 6.41 11.72 9.19
N SER A 211 5.77 11.44 8.05
CA SER A 211 6.38 10.81 6.88
C SER A 211 7.62 11.56 6.34
N LEU A 212 7.51 12.88 6.17
CA LEU A 212 8.62 13.69 5.68
C LEU A 212 9.80 13.68 6.65
N GLY A 213 9.57 13.56 7.96
CA GLY A 213 10.62 13.35 8.96
C GLY A 213 11.49 12.12 8.66
N PHE A 214 10.89 11.01 8.24
CA PHE A 214 11.63 9.78 7.90
C PHE A 214 12.43 9.86 6.60
N ARG A 215 12.10 10.80 5.72
CA ARG A 215 12.89 11.07 4.50
C ARG A 215 14.32 11.47 4.85
N PHE A 216 14.47 12.29 5.90
CA PHE A 216 15.76 12.85 6.31
C PHE A 216 16.60 11.90 7.18
N LYS A 217 16.00 10.80 7.65
CA LYS A 217 16.74 9.78 8.41
C LYS A 217 17.73 9.07 7.50
N LYS A 218 19.03 9.26 7.77
CA LYS A 218 20.12 8.60 7.03
C LYS A 218 19.94 7.09 7.07
N THR A 219 20.03 6.45 5.91
CA THR A 219 19.96 4.99 5.79
C THR A 219 21.32 4.39 6.16
N PRO A 220 21.41 3.50 7.16
CA PRO A 220 22.64 2.75 7.46
C PRO A 220 23.12 1.97 6.23
N THR A 221 24.44 1.96 6.00
CA THR A 221 25.05 1.31 4.83
C THR A 221 24.86 -0.20 4.83
N GLU A 222 24.85 -0.82 6.01
CA GLU A 222 24.58 -2.26 6.20
C GLU A 222 23.26 -2.73 5.56
N TYR A 223 22.24 -1.86 5.47
CA TYR A 223 20.96 -2.20 4.86
C TYR A 223 20.93 -2.02 3.34
N LEU A 224 22.00 -1.52 2.75
CA LEU A 224 22.18 -1.44 1.30
C LEU A 224 22.93 -2.65 0.76
N GLU A 225 23.61 -3.40 1.63
CA GLU A 225 24.31 -4.63 1.32
C GLU A 225 23.36 -5.83 1.38
N GLU A 226 23.78 -6.96 0.82
CA GLU A 226 23.00 -8.20 0.89
C GLU A 226 22.87 -8.66 2.35
N PRO A 227 21.66 -9.06 2.79
CA PRO A 227 21.47 -9.53 4.15
C PRO A 227 22.27 -10.83 4.41
N PRO A 228 22.87 -11.01 5.60
CA PRO A 228 23.82 -12.10 5.90
C PRO A 228 23.37 -13.53 5.59
N GLU A 229 22.07 -13.79 5.49
CA GLU A 229 21.53 -15.14 5.23
C GLU A 229 20.34 -15.16 4.25
N GLY A 230 20.15 -14.14 3.40
CA GLY A 230 18.90 -14.04 2.62
C GLY A 230 17.66 -14.08 3.54
N ARG A 231 17.82 -13.49 4.74
CA ARG A 231 17.17 -13.79 6.01
C ARG A 231 15.69 -13.37 6.11
N TYR A 232 15.07 -13.06 4.98
CA TYR A 232 13.66 -12.72 4.88
C TYR A 232 12.88 -13.95 4.45
N ALA A 233 11.63 -14.08 4.91
CA ALA A 233 10.68 -15.01 4.33
C ALA A 233 10.47 -14.62 2.86
N ASP A 234 11.39 -15.02 1.99
CA ASP A 234 11.37 -14.72 0.58
C ASP A 234 10.31 -15.64 -0.03
N TYR A 235 9.20 -15.03 -0.47
CA TYR A 235 8.11 -15.76 -1.11
C TYR A 235 8.62 -16.64 -2.27
N ARG A 236 9.73 -16.25 -2.93
CA ARG A 236 10.30 -16.99 -4.05
C ARG A 236 10.81 -18.37 -3.64
N VAL A 237 11.17 -18.55 -2.37
CA VAL A 237 11.69 -19.81 -1.80
C VAL A 237 10.78 -20.41 -0.73
N ASN A 238 9.68 -19.75 -0.36
CA ASN A 238 8.76 -20.23 0.66
C ASN A 238 7.93 -21.44 0.14
N PRO A 239 8.09 -22.66 0.71
CA PRO A 239 7.36 -23.84 0.25
C PRO A 239 5.84 -23.71 0.36
N SER A 240 5.34 -23.02 1.40
CA SER A 240 3.90 -22.78 1.60
C SER A 240 3.31 -21.96 0.45
N TYR A 241 4.01 -20.89 0.04
CA TYR A 241 3.61 -20.11 -1.13
C TYR A 241 3.68 -20.93 -2.41
N ILE A 242 4.80 -21.62 -2.68
CA ILE A 242 5.02 -22.36 -3.92
C ILE A 242 3.99 -23.48 -4.08
N ASN A 243 3.74 -24.24 -3.01
CA ASN A 243 2.76 -25.33 -3.00
C ASN A 243 1.31 -24.80 -3.07
N GLY A 244 1.08 -23.56 -2.64
CA GLY A 244 -0.21 -22.87 -2.77
C GLY A 244 -0.52 -22.35 -4.17
N LEU A 245 0.44 -22.34 -5.10
CA LEU A 245 0.22 -21.92 -6.48
C LEU A 245 -0.62 -22.94 -7.27
N SER A 246 -1.32 -22.46 -8.31
CA SER A 246 -1.88 -23.34 -9.34
C SER A 246 -0.77 -24.05 -10.12
N THR A 247 -1.02 -25.24 -10.67
CA THR A 247 -0.01 -26.04 -11.41
C THR A 247 0.72 -25.21 -12.48
N LYS A 248 -0.02 -24.40 -13.25
CA LYS A 248 0.55 -23.47 -14.25
C LYS A 248 1.51 -22.46 -13.62
N ASN A 249 1.10 -21.83 -12.52
CA ASN A 249 1.90 -20.82 -11.84
C ASN A 249 3.10 -21.42 -11.11
N GLN A 250 2.94 -22.59 -10.52
CA GLN A 250 4.01 -23.34 -9.85
C GLN A 250 5.11 -23.70 -10.85
N LYS A 251 4.77 -24.27 -12.01
CA LYS A 251 5.73 -24.58 -13.08
C LYS A 251 6.50 -23.34 -13.56
N ASN A 252 5.79 -22.23 -13.77
CA ASN A 252 6.41 -20.96 -14.17
C ASN A 252 7.30 -20.36 -13.07
N HIS A 253 6.96 -20.55 -11.80
CA HIS A 253 7.75 -20.12 -10.66
C HIS A 253 9.04 -20.93 -10.55
N LEU A 254 8.94 -22.25 -10.60
CA LEU A 254 10.07 -23.19 -10.60
C LEU A 254 11.03 -22.90 -11.76
N LYS A 255 10.52 -22.66 -12.96
CA LYS A 255 11.35 -22.29 -14.12
C LYS A 255 12.10 -20.97 -13.89
N LYS A 256 11.42 -19.96 -13.34
CA LYS A 256 12.01 -18.61 -13.15
C LYS A 256 13.08 -18.61 -12.05
N TYR A 257 12.89 -19.38 -10.98
CA TYR A 257 13.72 -19.32 -9.77
C TYR A 257 14.52 -20.60 -9.50
N LYS A 258 14.70 -21.46 -10.52
CA LYS A 258 15.37 -22.77 -10.38
C LYS A 258 16.70 -22.69 -9.64
N THR A 259 17.63 -21.88 -10.11
CA THR A 259 18.96 -21.72 -9.51
C THR A 259 18.90 -21.24 -8.06
N LEU A 260 17.98 -20.32 -7.75
CA LEU A 260 17.77 -19.83 -6.39
C LEU A 260 17.26 -20.95 -5.46
N LEU A 261 16.30 -21.75 -5.95
CA LEU A 261 15.70 -22.86 -5.20
C LEU A 261 16.69 -24.00 -4.96
N GLU A 262 17.54 -24.30 -5.94
CA GLU A 262 18.63 -25.28 -5.84
C GLU A 262 19.67 -24.83 -4.81
N ASN A 263 20.16 -23.59 -4.92
CA ASN A 263 21.16 -23.03 -3.99
C ASN A 263 20.64 -22.96 -2.55
N LYS A 264 19.33 -22.82 -2.36
CA LYS A 264 18.69 -22.74 -1.04
C LYS A 264 18.21 -24.11 -0.52
N GLY A 265 18.39 -25.20 -1.28
CA GLY A 265 18.03 -26.56 -0.85
C GLY A 265 16.54 -26.76 -0.59
N VAL A 266 15.67 -26.04 -1.31
CA VAL A 266 14.21 -26.05 -1.05
C VAL A 266 13.41 -26.93 -1.99
N MET A 267 14.06 -27.46 -3.04
CA MET A 267 13.41 -28.27 -4.09
C MET A 267 12.69 -29.49 -3.52
N GLU A 268 13.24 -30.14 -2.50
CA GLU A 268 12.68 -31.35 -1.86
C GLU A 268 11.39 -31.06 -1.06
N LYS A 269 11.17 -29.80 -0.67
CA LYS A 269 9.99 -29.36 0.10
C LYS A 269 8.81 -28.95 -0.79
N ILE A 270 8.98 -29.00 -2.11
CA ILE A 270 7.98 -28.57 -3.08
C ILE A 270 7.21 -29.79 -3.59
N THR A 271 5.91 -29.83 -3.33
CA THR A 271 5.02 -30.88 -3.83
C THR A 271 4.49 -30.49 -5.19
N LEU A 272 4.93 -31.18 -6.24
CA LEU A 272 4.39 -31.00 -7.59
C LEU A 272 2.95 -31.56 -7.64
N LYS A 273 2.01 -30.73 -8.12
CA LYS A 273 0.60 -31.07 -8.30
C LYS A 273 0.26 -31.45 -9.73
#